data_AF-A0A7V1FU56-F1
#
_entry.id   AF-A0A7V1FU56-F1
#
_cell.length_a   1.000
_cell.length_b   1.000
_cell.length_c   1.000
_cell.angle_alpha   90.00
_cell.angle_beta   90.00
_cell.angle_gamma   90.00
#
_symmetry.space_group_name_H-M   'P 1'
#
loop_
_entity.id
_entity.type
_entity.pdbx_description
1 polymer ?
#
loop_
_entity_poly.entity_id
_entity_poly.type
_entity_poly.pdbx_seq_one_letter_code
_entity_poly.pdbx_strand_id
1 'polypeptide(L)'
;MQVTVDAICKEFDIRPEEVFAFMDEQNIQLGGDFMHDIAIDLPDFRKFVEFRRRMLREQISRAETDLEQLDSRARAFLEQQKNSRFQDFE
;
A
#
# COMPACT_ATOMS: atom_id res chain seq x y z
N MET A 1 -20.10 21.25 12.05
CA MET A 1 -19.35 20.03 12.41
C MET A 1 -17.90 20.28 12.02
N GLN A 2 -16.96 20.26 12.96
CA GLN A 2 -15.54 20.37 12.62
C GLN A 2 -15.13 19.04 11.97
N VAL A 3 -14.67 19.08 10.71
CA VAL A 3 -14.11 17.90 10.05
C VAL A 3 -12.69 17.75 10.60
N THR A 4 -12.38 16.58 11.16
CA THR A 4 -11.08 16.27 11.74
C THR A 4 -10.27 15.37 10.81
N VAL A 5 -8.95 15.32 11.02
CA VAL A 5 -8.06 14.36 10.35
C VAL A 5 -8.58 12.92 10.51
N ASP A 6 -8.96 12.55 11.74
CA ASP A 6 -9.53 11.23 12.03
C ASP A 6 -10.80 10.92 11.24
N ALA A 7 -11.70 11.91 11.08
CA ALA A 7 -12.91 11.75 10.31
C ALA A 7 -12.59 11.47 8.82
N ILE A 8 -11.63 12.20 8.26
CA ILE A 8 -11.17 12.00 6.87
C ILE A 8 -10.51 10.63 6.73
N CYS A 9 -9.56 10.28 7.60
CA CYS A 9 -8.89 8.97 7.60
C CYS A 9 -9.90 7.81 7.67
N LYS A 10 -10.93 7.94 8.52
CA LYS A 10 -12.01 6.95 8.62
C LYS A 10 -12.85 6.83 7.34
N GLU A 11 -13.10 7.92 6.61
CA GLU A 11 -13.81 7.87 5.31
C GLU A 11 -13.08 6.99 4.27
N PHE A 12 -11.75 6.95 4.34
CA PHE A 12 -10.91 6.21 3.39
C PHE A 12 -10.44 4.84 3.90
N ASP A 13 -10.85 4.46 5.12
CA ASP A 13 -10.43 3.22 5.79
C ASP A 13 -8.90 3.11 5.89
N ILE A 14 -8.27 4.20 6.32
CA ILE A 14 -6.82 4.30 6.52
C ILE A 14 -6.54 4.89 7.90
N ARG A 15 -5.49 4.43 8.56
CA ARG A 15 -5.13 4.96 9.89
C ARG A 15 -4.36 6.28 9.74
N PRO A 16 -4.61 7.29 10.59
CA PRO A 16 -3.87 8.55 10.56
C PRO A 16 -2.34 8.36 10.62
N GLU A 17 -1.87 7.39 11.41
CA GLU A 17 -0.45 7.07 11.57
C GLU A 17 0.19 6.64 10.24
N GLU A 18 -0.55 5.94 9.38
CA GLU A 18 -0.06 5.50 8.06
C GLU A 18 0.03 6.66 7.06
N VAL A 19 -0.85 7.64 7.22
CA VAL A 19 -0.81 8.89 6.44
C VAL A 19 0.39 9.71 6.90
N PHE A 20 0.58 9.89 8.21
CA PHE A 20 1.70 10.65 8.77
C PHE A 20 3.06 10.02 8.48
N ALA A 21 3.19 8.69 8.59
CA ALA A 21 4.42 8.00 8.22
C ALA A 21 4.77 8.20 6.74
N PHE A 22 3.77 8.13 5.84
CA PHE A 22 3.99 8.39 4.43
C PHE A 22 4.40 9.85 4.16
N MET A 23 3.83 10.80 4.89
CA MET A 23 4.23 12.20 4.78
C MET A 23 5.69 12.42 5.19
N ASP A 24 6.12 11.78 6.28
CA ASP A 24 7.51 11.82 6.74
C ASP A 24 8.46 11.19 5.71
N GLU A 25 8.12 10.01 5.18
CA GLU A 25 8.88 9.33 4.12
C GLU A 25 9.02 10.18 2.85
N GLN A 26 7.99 10.94 2.48
CA GLN A 26 8.00 11.82 1.32
C GLN A 26 8.55 13.22 1.62
N ASN A 27 9.02 13.46 2.85
CA ASN A 27 9.49 14.76 3.35
C ASN A 27 8.46 15.88 3.11
N ILE A 28 7.18 15.55 3.24
CA ILE A 28 6.05 16.47 3.12
C ILE A 28 5.84 17.12 4.48
N GLN A 29 6.39 18.31 4.66
CA GLN A 29 6.15 19.13 5.83
C GLN A 29 4.83 19.88 5.67
N LEU A 30 3.79 19.47 6.41
CA LEU A 30 2.66 20.37 6.66
C LEU A 30 3.18 21.47 7.59
N GLY A 31 3.11 22.72 7.15
CA GLY A 31 3.69 23.83 7.90
C GLY A 31 3.12 23.95 9.32
N GLY A 32 3.98 23.77 10.33
CA GLY A 32 3.74 24.15 11.72
C GLY A 32 4.10 23.06 12.73
N ASP A 33 4.69 23.45 13.86
CA ASP A 33 5.19 22.57 14.93
C ASP A 33 4.12 21.81 15.73
N PHE A 34 2.83 21.88 15.37
CA PHE A 34 1.76 21.21 16.09
C PHE A 34 0.72 20.64 15.12
N MET A 35 0.98 19.42 14.64
CA MET A 35 0.08 18.58 13.84
C MET A 35 -1.27 18.24 14.52
N HIS A 36 -1.58 18.83 15.67
CA HIS A 36 -2.87 18.68 16.35
C HIS A 36 -3.74 19.95 16.29
N ASP A 37 -3.14 21.11 15.98
CA ASP A 37 -3.84 22.42 15.96
C ASP A 37 -3.70 23.19 14.64
N ILE A 38 -3.00 22.62 13.64
CA ILE A 38 -2.91 23.23 12.33
C ILE A 38 -4.23 23.00 11.60
N ALA A 39 -4.89 24.11 11.23
CA ALA A 39 -5.90 24.12 10.21
C ALA A 39 -5.26 23.68 8.88
N ILE A 40 -5.07 22.38 8.71
CA ILE A 40 -4.80 21.80 7.40
C ILE A 40 -6.02 22.17 6.56
N ASP A 41 -5.82 22.68 5.36
CA ASP A 41 -6.93 22.86 4.43
C ASP A 41 -7.52 21.46 4.17
N LEU A 42 -8.60 21.15 4.87
CA LEU A 42 -9.19 19.81 4.95
C LEU A 42 -9.53 19.20 3.57
N PRO A 43 -9.92 19.99 2.55
CA PRO A 43 -10.04 19.49 1.17
C PRO A 43 -8.73 18.96 0.59
N ASP A 44 -7.58 19.58 0.86
CA ASP A 44 -6.29 19.14 0.34
C ASP A 44 -5.74 17.95 1.11
N PHE A 45 -5.95 17.91 2.44
CA PHE A 45 -5.69 16.68 3.21
C PHE A 45 -6.52 15.50 2.71
N ARG A 46 -7.81 15.73 2.42
CA ARG A 46 -8.70 14.70 1.87
C ARG A 46 -8.18 14.15 0.54
N LYS A 47 -7.77 15.02 -0.39
CA LYS A 47 -7.15 14.59 -1.67
C LYS A 47 -5.86 13.80 -1.43
N PHE A 48 -5.06 14.21 -0.45
CA PHE A 48 -3.83 13.51 -0.10
C PHE A 48 -4.09 12.10 0.43
N VAL A 49 -5.05 11.96 1.35
CA VAL A 49 -5.47 10.66 1.89
C VAL A 49 -6.04 9.76 0.79
N GLU A 50 -6.86 10.31 -0.09
CA GLU A 50 -7.40 9.60 -1.26
C GLU A 50 -6.28 9.12 -2.19
N PHE A 51 -5.32 9.98 -2.50
CA PHE A 51 -4.15 9.64 -3.31
C PHE A 51 -3.34 8.50 -2.68
N ARG A 52 -3.05 8.58 -1.38
CA ARG A 52 -2.34 7.53 -0.65
C ARG A 52 -3.09 6.20 -0.69
N ARG A 53 -4.41 6.22 -0.49
CA ARG A 53 -5.26 5.03 -0.60
C ARG A 53 -5.16 4.38 -1.97
N ARG A 54 -5.21 5.20 -3.04
CA ARG A 54 -5.08 4.70 -4.42
C ARG A 54 -3.72 4.05 -4.65
N MET A 55 -2.63 4.69 -4.21
CA MET A 55 -1.30 4.12 -4.30
C MET A 55 -1.18 2.78 -3.58
N LEU A 56 -1.72 2.66 -2.36
CA LEU A 56 -1.70 1.41 -1.60
C LEU A 56 -2.41 0.28 -2.37
N ARG A 57 -3.57 0.56 -2.96
CA ARG A 57 -4.30 -0.43 -3.78
C ARG A 57 -3.49 -0.88 -4.99
N GLU A 58 -2.84 0.05 -5.68
CA GLU A 58 -1.99 -0.26 -6.83
C GLU A 58 -0.76 -1.10 -6.41
N GLN A 59 -0.16 -0.81 -5.25
CA GLN A 59 0.94 -1.60 -4.68
C GLN A 59 0.49 -3.01 -4.30
N ILE A 60 -0.66 -3.16 -3.65
CA ILE A 60 -1.23 -4.46 -3.29
C ILE A 60 -1.50 -5.29 -4.55
N SER A 61 -2.15 -4.70 -5.55
CA SER A 61 -2.46 -5.41 -6.81
C SER A 61 -1.19 -5.89 -7.53
N ARG A 62 -0.11 -5.10 -7.53
CA ARG A 62 1.18 -5.53 -8.06
C ARG A 62 1.78 -6.67 -7.24
N ALA A 63 1.77 -6.56 -5.91
CA ALA A 63 2.27 -7.60 -5.03
C ALA A 63 1.50 -8.93 -5.18
N GLU A 64 0.18 -8.87 -5.34
CA GLU A 64 -0.67 -10.04 -5.64
C GLU A 64 -0.26 -10.69 -6.97
N THR A 65 -0.07 -9.89 -8.02
CA THR A 65 0.38 -10.36 -9.33
C THR A 65 1.76 -11.01 -9.25
N ASP A 66 2.68 -10.42 -8.50
CA ASP A 66 4.03 -10.95 -8.31
C ASP A 66 4.00 -12.28 -7.53
N LEU A 67 3.14 -12.39 -6.52
CA LEU A 67 2.93 -13.64 -5.78
C LEU A 67 2.35 -14.75 -6.66
N GLU A 68 1.39 -14.44 -7.52
CA GLU A 68 0.82 -15.40 -8.48
C GLU A 68 1.88 -15.90 -9.47
N GLN A 69 2.74 -15.01 -9.97
CA GLN A 69 3.84 -15.39 -10.85
C GLN A 69 4.87 -16.28 -10.14
N LEU A 70 5.19 -15.99 -8.88
CA LEU A 70 6.09 -16.81 -8.08
C LEU A 70 5.50 -18.20 -7.82
N ASP A 71 4.20 -18.32 -7.51
CA ASP A 71 3.53 -19.61 -7.34
C ASP A 71 3.52 -20.40 -8.65
N SER A 72 3.21 -19.76 -9.77
CA SER A 72 3.27 -20.40 -11.10
C SER A 72 4.67 -20.92 -11.42
N ARG A 73 5.72 -20.13 -11.13
CA ARG A 73 7.11 -20.55 -11.34
C ARG A 73 7.52 -21.70 -10.44
N ALA A 74 7.11 -21.67 -9.17
CA ALA A 74 7.37 -22.75 -8.22
C ALA A 74 6.73 -24.07 -8.68
N ARG A 75 5.48 -24.03 -9.15
CA ARG A 75 4.80 -25.20 -9.71
C ARG A 75 5.51 -25.75 -10.95
N ALA A 76 5.86 -24.88 -11.90
CA ALA A 76 6.58 -25.27 -13.10
C ALA A 76 7.94 -25.92 -12.78
N PHE A 77 8.67 -25.39 -11.79
CA PHE A 77 9.92 -25.97 -11.32
C PHE A 77 9.73 -27.38 -10.71
N LEU A 78 8.70 -27.56 -9.88
CA LEU A 78 8.38 -28.86 -9.29
C LEU A 78 7.97 -29.90 -10.34
N GLU A 79 7.23 -29.49 -11.38
CA GLU A 79 6.86 -30.37 -12.50
C GLU A 79 8.05 -30.75 -13.37
N GLN A 80 8.95 -29.82 -13.66
CA GLN A 80 10.20 -30.11 -14.38
C GLN A 80 11.07 -31.11 -13.62
N GLN A 81 11.22 -30.95 -12.30
CA GLN A 81 11.97 -31.93 -11.49
C GLN A 81 11.34 -33.33 -11.51
N LYS A 82 10.00 -33.42 -11.49
CA LYS A 82 9.32 -34.71 -11.61
C LYS A 82 9.60 -35.34 -12.97
N ASN A 83 9.44 -34.59 -14.06
CA ASN A 83 9.66 -35.11 -15.41
C ASN A 83 11.11 -35.51 -15.69
N SER A 84 12.11 -34.76 -15.22
CA SER A 84 13.52 -35.16 -15.35
C SER A 84 13.82 -36.45 -14.60
N ARG A 85 13.24 -36.65 -13.41
CA ARG A 85 13.44 -37.88 -12.62
C ARG A 85 12.82 -39.13 -13.26
N PHE A 86 11.85 -38.98 -14.16
CA PHE A 86 11.26 -40.09 -14.91
C PHE A 86 12.04 -40.45 -16.19
N GLN A 87 12.84 -39.53 -16.74
CA GLN A 87 13.66 -39.80 -17.94
C GLN A 87 14.94 -40.60 -17.64
N ASP A 88 15.43 -40.61 -16.40
CA ASP A 88 16.61 -41.40 -16.01
C ASP A 88 16.31 -42.91 -15.81
N PHE A 89 15.08 -43.37 -16.07
CA PHE A 89 14.64 -44.77 -15.89
C PHE A 89 14.24 -45.50 -17.19
N GLU A 90 14.41 -44.88 -18.36
CA GLU A 90 14.30 -45.54 -19.68
C GLU A 90 15.67 -45.87 -20.27
#